data_AF-A0A0S1AZR6-F1
#
_entry.id   AF-A0A0S1AZR6-F1
#
_cell.length_a   1.000
_cell.length_b   1.000
_cell.length_c   1.000
_cell.angle_alpha   90.00
_cell.angle_beta   90.00
_cell.angle_gamma   90.00
#
_symmetry.space_group_name_H-M   'P 1'
#
loop_
_entity.id
_entity.type
_entity.pdbx_description
1 polymer ?
#
loop_
_entity_poly.entity_id
_entity_poly.type
_entity_poly.pdbx_seq_one_letter_code
_entity_poly.pdbx_strand_id
1 'polypeptide(L)'
;MSDTYEIDHRPPCWPAGKPCPNSCARDHARHVLDNHVQLHGPWAGWRLAGRDLVAPSGERIPERRLRGLLWRADATDLRDATRARNAARKARQQSLVKVVVVDLGDWRERHFGTRAG
;
A
#
# COMPACT_ATOMS: atom_id res chain seq x y z
N MET A 1 -11.44 -0.27 -59.57
CA MET A 1 -11.16 -1.46 -58.73
C MET A 1 -11.09 -0.95 -57.32
N SER A 2 -12.14 -1.17 -56.52
CA SER A 2 -12.28 -0.60 -55.18
C SER A 2 -11.75 -1.60 -54.16
N ASP A 3 -10.54 -1.37 -53.66
CA ASP A 3 -10.01 -2.08 -52.50
C ASP A 3 -10.73 -1.58 -51.24
N THR A 4 -11.90 -2.16 -50.96
CA THR A 4 -12.49 -2.08 -49.63
C THR A 4 -11.67 -2.96 -48.70
N TYR A 5 -10.75 -2.34 -47.97
CA TYR A 5 -10.16 -2.94 -46.77
C TYR A 5 -11.29 -3.12 -45.74
N GLU A 6 -11.89 -4.31 -45.75
CA GLU A 6 -12.84 -4.74 -44.73
C GLU A 6 -12.06 -4.92 -43.43
N ILE A 7 -12.01 -3.86 -42.61
CA ILE A 7 -11.41 -3.93 -41.27
C ILE A 7 -12.27 -4.89 -40.47
N ASP A 8 -11.80 -6.13 -40.34
CA ASP A 8 -12.51 -7.13 -39.55
C ASP A 8 -12.48 -6.72 -38.08
N HIS A 9 -13.57 -6.12 -37.61
CA HIS A 9 -13.76 -5.74 -36.20
C HIS A 9 -14.05 -6.95 -35.30
N ARG A 10 -13.95 -8.19 -35.80
CA ARG A 10 -14.14 -9.40 -35.01
C ARG A 10 -13.03 -9.51 -33.95
N PRO A 11 -13.37 -9.84 -32.68
CA PRO A 11 -12.38 -10.16 -31.67
C PRO A 11 -11.44 -11.26 -32.18
N PRO A 12 -10.15 -11.26 -31.82
CA PRO A 12 -9.12 -12.12 -32.40
C PRO A 12 -9.41 -13.63 -32.28
N CYS A 13 -10.38 -14.02 -31.46
CA CYS A 13 -10.80 -15.40 -31.27
C CYS A 13 -12.15 -15.76 -31.93
N TRP A 14 -12.59 -15.02 -32.95
CA TRP A 14 -13.76 -15.36 -33.74
C TRP A 14 -13.42 -15.58 -35.23
N PRO A 15 -13.23 -16.84 -35.66
CA PRO A 15 -13.05 -17.15 -37.07
C PRO A 15 -14.37 -16.98 -37.85
N ALA A 16 -14.26 -16.56 -39.11
CA ALA A 16 -15.38 -16.38 -40.01
C ALA A 16 -16.27 -17.63 -40.10
N GLY A 17 -17.60 -17.44 -40.10
CA GLY A 17 -18.58 -18.52 -40.25
C GLY A 17 -18.96 -19.28 -38.97
N LYS A 18 -18.46 -18.90 -37.79
CA LYS A 18 -18.91 -19.45 -36.49
C LYS A 18 -20.07 -18.63 -35.89
N PRO A 19 -21.00 -19.27 -35.13
CA PRO A 19 -22.11 -18.58 -34.48
C PRO A 19 -21.63 -17.58 -33.42
N CYS A 20 -22.33 -16.44 -33.34
CA CYS A 20 -22.09 -15.35 -32.39
C CYS A 20 -22.98 -15.46 -31.15
N PRO A 21 -22.47 -15.22 -29.92
CA PRO A 21 -21.06 -15.20 -29.52
C PRO A 21 -20.56 -16.60 -29.12
N ASN A 22 -19.38 -16.99 -29.61
CA ASN A 22 -18.69 -18.20 -29.16
C ASN A 22 -18.13 -18.03 -27.73
N SER A 23 -17.65 -19.11 -27.08
CA SER A 23 -17.13 -19.05 -25.70
C SER A 23 -16.02 -18.01 -25.52
N CYS A 24 -15.05 -17.96 -26.44
CA CYS A 24 -13.98 -16.98 -26.35
C CYS A 24 -14.47 -15.54 -26.48
N ALA A 25 -15.38 -15.26 -27.42
CA ALA A 25 -15.97 -13.94 -27.56
C ALA A 25 -16.74 -13.52 -26.30
N ARG A 26 -17.44 -14.46 -25.64
CA ARG A 26 -18.10 -14.21 -24.34
C ARG A 26 -17.11 -13.94 -23.23
N ASP A 27 -16.03 -14.72 -23.11
CA ASP A 27 -15.03 -14.53 -22.07
C ASP A 27 -14.26 -13.22 -22.27
N HIS A 28 -13.96 -12.87 -23.52
CA HIS A 28 -13.38 -11.58 -23.90
C HIS A 28 -14.34 -10.43 -23.57
N ALA A 29 -15.63 -10.56 -23.89
CA ALA A 29 -16.62 -9.54 -23.53
C ALA A 29 -16.75 -9.37 -22.00
N ARG A 30 -16.78 -10.45 -21.23
CA ARG A 30 -16.81 -10.40 -19.76
C ARG A 30 -15.56 -9.73 -19.19
N HIS A 31 -14.39 -9.96 -19.77
CA HIS A 31 -13.17 -9.26 -19.39
C HIS A 31 -13.31 -7.76 -19.70
N VAL A 32 -13.58 -7.40 -20.96
CA VAL A 32 -13.50 -6.01 -21.42
C VAL A 32 -14.65 -5.14 -20.89
N LEU A 33 -15.88 -5.66 -20.91
CA LEU A 33 -17.07 -4.91 -20.55
C LEU A 33 -17.35 -4.99 -19.05
N ASP A 34 -17.28 -6.20 -18.49
CA ASP A 34 -17.68 -6.44 -17.10
C ASP A 34 -16.50 -6.43 -16.14
N ASN A 35 -15.25 -6.33 -16.59
CA ASN A 35 -14.06 -6.45 -15.74
C ASN A 35 -14.04 -7.75 -14.92
N HIS A 36 -14.42 -8.86 -15.55
CA HIS A 36 -14.38 -10.20 -14.95
C HIS A 36 -13.14 -10.94 -15.44
N VAL A 37 -12.13 -11.03 -14.58
CA VAL A 37 -10.81 -11.60 -14.93
C VAL A 37 -10.25 -12.42 -13.78
N GLN A 38 -9.76 -13.62 -14.08
CA GLN A 38 -8.95 -14.40 -13.15
C GLN A 38 -7.52 -13.85 -13.15
N LEU A 39 -6.98 -13.54 -11.97
CA LEU A 39 -5.63 -13.03 -11.84
C LEU A 39 -4.61 -14.18 -11.74
N HIS A 40 -3.38 -13.90 -12.12
CA HIS A 40 -2.28 -14.87 -12.18
C HIS A 40 -1.05 -14.41 -11.39
N GLY A 41 -0.05 -15.28 -11.26
CA GLY A 41 1.18 -14.98 -10.53
C GLY A 41 0.94 -14.83 -9.02
N PRO A 42 1.49 -13.80 -8.35
CA PRO A 42 1.25 -13.55 -6.92
C PRO A 42 -0.23 -13.35 -6.55
N TRP A 43 -1.06 -13.04 -7.54
CA TRP A 43 -2.51 -12.88 -7.41
C TRP A 43 -3.27 -14.17 -7.77
N ALA A 44 -2.62 -15.32 -7.89
CA ALA A 44 -3.28 -16.57 -8.20
C ALA A 44 -4.44 -16.86 -7.23
N GLY A 45 -5.60 -17.21 -7.78
CA GLY A 45 -6.84 -17.43 -7.03
C GLY A 45 -7.64 -16.16 -6.74
N TRP A 46 -7.07 -14.97 -6.95
CA TRP A 46 -7.81 -13.72 -6.93
C TRP A 46 -8.50 -13.47 -8.27
N ARG A 47 -9.54 -12.65 -8.26
CA ARG A 47 -10.23 -12.23 -9.48
C ARG A 47 -10.80 -10.82 -9.38
N LEU A 48 -10.88 -10.16 -10.52
CA LEU A 48 -11.74 -8.99 -10.70
C LEU A 48 -13.16 -9.47 -11.00
N ALA A 49 -14.14 -8.82 -10.37
CA ALA A 49 -15.56 -9.13 -10.48
C ALA A 49 -16.36 -7.83 -10.61
N GLY A 50 -16.21 -7.15 -11.74
CA GLY A 50 -16.76 -5.80 -11.91
C GLY A 50 -15.93 -4.82 -11.10
N ARG A 51 -16.56 -4.22 -10.09
CA ARG A 51 -15.93 -3.19 -9.24
C ARG A 51 -15.14 -3.73 -8.05
N ASP A 52 -15.22 -5.05 -7.81
CA ASP A 52 -14.63 -5.68 -6.64
C ASP A 52 -13.41 -6.50 -7.04
N LEU A 53 -12.35 -6.38 -6.25
CA LEU A 53 -11.28 -7.36 -6.17
C LEU A 53 -11.71 -8.46 -5.20
N VAL A 54 -11.73 -9.71 -5.65
CA VAL A 54 -12.25 -10.84 -4.87
C VAL A 54 -11.10 -11.77 -4.51
N ALA A 55 -10.98 -12.06 -3.21
CA ALA A 55 -10.00 -12.98 -2.67
C ALA A 55 -10.35 -14.45 -2.99
N PRO A 56 -9.37 -15.38 -2.91
CA PRO A 56 -9.63 -16.82 -3.06
C PRO A 56 -10.66 -17.35 -2.04
N SER A 57 -10.71 -16.76 -0.85
CA SER A 57 -11.69 -17.05 0.20
C SER A 57 -13.11 -16.56 -0.11
N GLY A 58 -13.29 -15.77 -1.18
CA GLY A 58 -14.56 -15.17 -1.57
C GLY A 58 -14.82 -13.77 -1.01
N GLU A 59 -13.94 -13.25 -0.15
CA GLU A 59 -14.04 -11.88 0.35
C GLU A 59 -13.95 -10.85 -0.77
N ARG A 60 -14.75 -9.78 -0.68
CA ARG A 60 -14.82 -8.71 -1.68
C ARG A 60 -14.21 -7.41 -1.16
N ILE A 61 -13.27 -6.88 -1.92
CA ILE A 61 -12.60 -5.61 -1.67
C ILE A 61 -13.03 -4.64 -2.78
N PRO A 62 -14.01 -3.76 -2.52
CA PRO A 62 -14.34 -2.70 -3.46
C PRO A 62 -13.17 -1.72 -3.54
N GLU A 63 -13.00 -1.09 -4.70
CA GLU A 63 -11.92 -0.14 -4.98
C GLU A 63 -11.74 0.94 -3.90
N ARG A 64 -12.83 1.53 -3.39
CA ARG A 64 -12.80 2.52 -2.31
C ARG A 64 -12.22 1.97 -1.01
N ARG A 65 -12.50 0.70 -0.69
CA ARG A 65 -11.94 0.03 0.49
C ARG A 65 -10.45 -0.19 0.30
N LEU A 66 -10.02 -0.60 -0.89
CA LEU A 66 -8.61 -0.77 -1.21
C LEU A 66 -7.83 0.54 -1.04
N ARG A 67 -8.37 1.67 -1.54
CA ARG A 67 -7.77 3.00 -1.30
C ARG A 67 -7.59 3.31 0.19
N GLY A 68 -8.61 3.02 1.00
CA GLY A 68 -8.55 3.22 2.44
C GLY A 68 -7.49 2.35 3.12
N LEU A 69 -7.30 1.11 2.66
CA LEU A 69 -6.27 0.21 3.17
C LEU A 69 -4.86 0.72 2.84
N LEU A 70 -4.64 1.16 1.60
CA LEU A 70 -3.36 1.75 1.16
C LEU A 70 -3.02 2.99 1.98
N TRP A 71 -3.97 3.91 2.15
CA TRP A 71 -3.76 5.10 2.97
C TRP A 71 -3.38 4.76 4.43
N ARG A 72 -4.00 3.74 5.02
CA ARG A 72 -3.68 3.31 6.39
C ARG A 72 -2.28 2.71 6.49
N ALA A 73 -1.84 1.95 5.48
CA ALA A 73 -0.49 1.42 5.42
C ALA A 73 0.53 2.58 5.38
N ASP A 74 0.37 3.52 4.44
CA ASP A 74 1.24 4.69 4.30
C ASP A 74 1.30 5.53 5.60
N ALA A 75 0.13 5.78 6.22
CA ALA A 75 0.05 6.53 7.46
C ALA A 75 0.76 5.82 8.63
N THR A 76 0.77 4.49 8.64
CA THR A 76 1.45 3.67 9.66
C THR A 76 2.97 3.76 9.46
N ASP A 77 3.43 3.58 8.22
CA ASP A 77 4.84 3.69 7.87
C ASP A 77 5.42 5.07 8.22
N LEU A 78 4.68 6.15 7.93
CA LEU A 78 5.07 7.51 8.30
C LEU A 78 5.17 7.71 9.83
N ARG A 79 4.23 7.15 10.59
CA ARG A 79 4.23 7.22 12.06
C ARG A 79 5.42 6.48 12.64
N ASP A 80 5.68 5.27 12.16
CA ASP A 80 6.78 4.44 12.66
C ASP A 80 8.14 5.01 12.30
N ALA A 81 8.31 5.53 11.07
CA ALA A 81 9.50 6.27 10.68
C ALA A 81 9.74 7.50 11.57
N THR A 82 8.68 8.25 11.90
CA THR A 82 8.78 9.42 12.79
C THR A 82 9.17 9.02 14.22
N ARG A 83 8.57 7.94 14.75
CA ARG A 83 8.94 7.38 16.06
C ARG A 83 10.41 6.95 16.09
N ALA A 84 10.87 6.24 15.07
CA ALA A 84 12.25 5.80 14.95
C ALA A 84 13.23 6.99 14.93
N ARG A 85 12.95 8.03 14.14
CA ARG A 85 13.76 9.26 14.11
C ARG A 85 13.81 9.95 15.48
N ASN A 86 12.67 10.07 16.15
CA ASN A 86 12.60 10.68 17.48
C ASN A 86 13.37 9.87 18.53
N ALA A 87 13.28 8.55 18.49
CA ALA A 87 14.05 7.66 19.36
C ALA A 87 15.56 7.81 19.12
N ALA A 88 16.01 7.81 17.85
CA ALA A 88 17.42 8.01 17.50
C ALA A 88 17.94 9.37 17.96
N ARG A 89 17.14 10.44 17.80
CA ARG A 89 17.47 11.78 18.30
C ARG A 89 17.61 11.79 19.83
N LYS A 90 16.67 11.18 20.54
CA LYS A 90 16.68 11.12 22.01
C LYS A 90 17.90 10.36 22.52
N ALA A 91 18.25 9.24 21.89
CA ALA A 91 19.46 8.46 22.23
C ALA A 91 20.73 9.31 22.09
N ARG A 92 20.88 10.05 20.97
CA ARG A 92 22.01 10.98 20.76
C ARG A 92 22.07 12.12 21.78
N GLN A 93 20.90 12.67 22.17
CA GLN A 93 20.85 13.73 23.19
C GLN A 93 21.21 13.20 24.58
N GLN A 94 20.71 12.02 24.95
CA GLN A 94 21.04 11.39 26.23
C GLN A 94 22.53 11.04 26.34
N SER A 95 23.21 10.69 25.24
CA SER A 95 24.66 10.49 25.26
C SER A 95 25.48 11.77 25.45
N LEU A 96 24.92 12.95 25.15
CA LEU A 96 25.62 14.24 25.29
C LEU A 96 25.45 14.87 26.68
N VAL A 97 24.45 14.44 27.46
CA VAL A 97 24.14 15.02 28.77
C VAL A 97 24.62 14.07 29.86
N LYS A 98 25.75 14.40 30.52
CA LYS A 98 26.17 13.71 31.75
C LYS A 98 25.40 14.28 32.93
N VAL A 99 24.35 13.57 33.36
CA VAL A 99 23.64 13.90 34.61
C VAL A 99 24.51 13.45 35.78
N VAL A 100 24.99 14.40 36.57
CA VAL A 100 25.67 14.14 37.84
C VAL A 100 24.69 14.52 38.95
N VAL A 101 24.28 13.53 39.74
CA VAL A 101 23.53 13.77 40.97
C VAL A 101 24.55 14.00 42.07
N VAL A 102 24.49 15.17 42.71
CA VAL A 102 25.35 15.55 43.83
C VAL A 102 24.49 16.02 44.99
N ASP A 103 24.99 15.78 46.20
CA ASP A 103 24.42 16.39 47.39
C ASP A 103 24.56 17.92 47.30
N LEU A 104 23.44 18.62 47.51
CA LEU A 104 23.34 20.06 47.35
C LEU A 104 24.15 20.83 48.39
N GLY A 105 24.36 20.28 49.59
CA GLY A 105 25.15 20.89 50.65
C GLY A 105 26.62 20.93 50.28
N ASP A 106 27.19 19.77 49.98
CA ASP A 106 28.58 19.60 49.55
C ASP A 106 28.93 20.45 48.33
N TRP A 107 28.05 20.46 47.32
CA TRP A 107 28.28 21.22 46.09
C TRP A 107 28.30 22.73 46.36
N ARG A 108 27.40 23.20 47.22
CA ARG A 108 27.26 24.61 47.55
C ARG A 108 28.43 25.12 48.39
N GLU A 109 28.91 24.32 49.35
CA GLU A 109 30.12 24.63 50.11
C GLU A 109 31.37 24.68 49.22
N ARG A 110 31.53 23.72 48.30
CA ARG A 110 32.68 23.67 47.38
C ARG A 110 32.73 24.83 46.37
N HIS A 111 31.59 25.41 45.98
CA HIS A 111 31.54 26.43 44.93
C HIS A 111 31.30 27.86 45.43
N PHE A 112 30.59 28.02 46.54
CA PHE A 112 30.28 29.34 47.09
C PHE A 112 30.94 29.59 48.45
N GLY A 113 31.66 28.60 48.99
CA GLY A 113 32.23 28.65 50.33
C GLY A 113 31.16 28.53 51.42
N THR A 114 31.61 28.36 52.65
CA THR A 114 30.75 28.47 53.83
C THR A 114 30.40 29.95 53.99
N ARG A 115 29.11 30.31 53.93
CA ARG A 115 28.68 31.65 54.35
C ARG A 115 29.00 31.77 55.84
N ALA A 116 30.04 32.53 56.16
CA ALA A 116 30.34 32.93 57.52
C ALA A 116 29.15 33.77 58.04
N GLY A 117 28.46 33.23 59.03
CA GLY A 117 27.55 33.94 59.91
C GLY A 117 28.13 33.89 61.31
#